data_AF-T1AC73-F1
#
_entry.id   AF-T1AC73-F1
#
_cell.length_a   1.000
_cell.length_b   1.000
_cell.length_c   1.000
_cell.angle_alpha   90.00
_cell.angle_beta   90.00
_cell.angle_gamma   90.00
#
_symmetry.space_group_name_H-M   'P 1'
#
loop_
_entity.id
_entity.type
_entity.pdbx_description
1 polymer ?
#
loop_
_entity_poly.entity_id
_entity_poly.type
_entity_poly.pdbx_seq_one_letter_code
_entity_poly.pdbx_strand_id
1 'polypeptide(L)' 'ALSGTAAVLAGVGTFVYHGQEYRVGSGDVGPHTRKLRARLVSIQSGESADTHGWTKRI' A
#
# COMPACT_ATOMS: atom_id res chain seq x y z
N ALA A 1 -0.71 8.06 -1.06
CA ALA A 1 -0.64 6.63 -1.46
C ALA A 1 -1.94 6.27 -2.13
N LEU A 2 -1.91 5.43 -3.16
CA LEU A 2 -3.11 4.93 -3.83
C LEU A 2 -3.46 3.55 -3.23
N SER A 3 -4.74 3.29 -2.95
CA SER A 3 -5.20 1.97 -2.51
C SER A 3 -6.15 1.37 -3.56
N GLY A 4 -5.97 0.09 -3.86
CA GLY A 4 -6.82 -0.65 -4.77
C GLY A 4 -6.54 -2.15 -4.64
N THR A 5 -7.50 -2.99 -5.02
CA THR A 5 -7.45 -4.45 -4.84
C THR A 5 -6.21 -5.08 -5.48
N ALA A 6 -5.72 -4.53 -6.59
CA ALA A 6 -4.52 -5.00 -7.28
C ALA A 6 -3.20 -4.44 -6.71
N ALA A 7 -3.21 -3.29 -6.03
CA ALA A 7 -1.99 -2.58 -5.62
C ALA A 7 -1.70 -2.68 -4.12
N VAL A 8 -2.67 -3.10 -3.30
CA VAL A 8 -2.65 -3.10 -1.83
C VAL A 8 -2.40 -1.69 -1.28
N LEU A 9 -1.20 -1.14 -1.45
CA LEU A 9 -0.82 0.26 -1.27
C LEU A 9 0.33 0.61 -2.22
N ALA A 10 0.11 1.57 -3.12
CA ALA A 10 1.17 2.14 -3.96
C ALA A 10 1.59 3.51 -3.41
N GLY A 11 2.89 3.67 -3.15
CA GLY A 11 3.47 4.99 -2.87
C GLY A 11 3.39 5.86 -4.12
N VAL A 12 3.00 7.12 -3.97
CA VAL A 12 3.10 8.10 -5.06
C VAL A 12 4.44 8.79 -4.88
N GLY A 13 5.39 8.51 -5.78
CA GLY A 13 6.75 9.07 -5.72
C GLY A 13 6.87 10.44 -6.40
N THR A 14 6.15 10.63 -7.51
CA THR A 14 6.14 11.86 -8.31
C THR A 14 4.75 12.07 -8.90
N PHE A 15 4.31 13.33 -8.99
CA PHE A 15 3.12 13.70 -9.77
C PHE A 15 3.44 14.85 -10.70
N VAL A 16 2.76 14.92 -11.86
CA VAL A 16 2.91 16.00 -12.83
C VAL A 16 1.79 17.01 -12.62
N TYR A 17 2.15 18.29 -12.53
CA TYR A 17 1.18 19.39 -12.45
C TYR A 17 1.64 20.56 -13.33
N HIS A 18 0.79 21.03 -14.25
CA HIS A 18 1.12 22.07 -15.24
C HIS A 18 2.43 21.85 -16.02
N GLY A 19 2.70 20.59 -16.40
CA GLY A 19 3.92 20.24 -17.15
C GLY A 19 5.20 20.16 -16.30
N GLN A 20 5.12 20.42 -14.99
CA GLN A 20 6.22 20.26 -14.06
C GLN A 20 6.08 18.98 -13.23
N GLU A 21 7.20 18.28 -13.04
CA GLU A 21 7.30 17.13 -12.14
C GLU A 21 7.49 17.60 -10.69
N TYR A 22 6.65 17.10 -9.80
CA TYR A 22 6.70 17.34 -8.37
C TYR A 22 6.97 16.04 -7.63
N ARG A 23 8.10 15.97 -6.92
CA ARG A 23 8.48 14.79 -6.14
C ARG A 23 7.82 14.84 -4.75
N VAL A 24 7.22 13.74 -4.34
CA VAL A 24 6.56 13.62 -3.04
C VAL A 24 7.54 13.00 -2.04
N GLY A 25 8.00 13.79 -1.07
CA GLY A 25 9.00 13.34 -0.08
C GLY A 25 10.32 12.96 -0.77
N SER A 26 10.86 11.77 -0.47
CA SER A 26 12.05 11.24 -1.16
C SER A 26 11.75 10.59 -2.51
N GLY A 27 10.48 10.44 -2.89
CA GLY A 27 10.05 9.64 -4.05
C GLY A 27 9.91 8.13 -3.77
N ASP A 28 10.32 7.67 -2.59
CA ASP A 28 10.19 6.27 -2.19
C ASP A 28 8.88 6.00 -1.45
N VAL A 29 8.50 4.72 -1.39
CA VAL A 29 7.40 4.27 -0.53
C VAL A 29 7.75 4.60 0.93
N GLY A 30 6.91 5.37 1.62
CA GLY A 30 7.13 5.71 3.03
C GLY A 30 7.14 4.49 3.97
N PRO A 31 7.80 4.58 5.14
CA PRO A 31 7.92 3.47 6.09
C PRO A 31 6.55 3.00 6.63
N HIS A 32 5.59 3.91 6.80
CA HIS A 32 4.22 3.55 7.22
C HIS A 32 3.46 2.78 6.13
N THR A 33 3.61 3.19 4.87
CA THR A 33 3.00 2.51 3.72
C THR A 33 3.52 1.09 3.58
N ARG A 34 4.83 0.88 3.78
CA ARG A 34 5.43 -0.46 3.80
C ARG A 34 4.88 -1.33 4.92
N LYS A 35 4.80 -0.79 6.14
CA LYS A 35 4.26 -1.51 7.32
C LYS A 35 2.82 -1.94 7.09
N LEU A 36 1.98 -1.05 6.58
CA LEU A 36 0.58 -1.34 6.34
C LEU A 36 0.39 -2.37 5.22
N ARG A 37 1.14 -2.26 4.11
CA ARG A 37 1.16 -3.28 3.04
C ARG A 37 1.56 -4.65 3.57
N ALA A 38 2.64 -4.72 4.36
CA ALA A 38 3.11 -5.98 4.92
C ALA A 38 2.05 -6.64 5.81
N ARG A 39 1.38 -5.87 6.67
CA ARG A 39 0.33 -6.40 7.54
C ARG A 39 -0.87 -6.92 6.74
N LEU A 40 -1.33 -6.16 5.75
CA LEU A 40 -2.46 -6.58 4.90
C LEU A 40 -2.14 -7.86 4.11
N VAL A 41 -0.95 -7.93 3.51
CA VAL A 41 -0.51 -9.15 2.79
C VAL A 41 -0.40 -10.34 3.74
N SER A 42 0.16 -10.16 4.94
CA SER A 42 0.28 -11.26 5.91
C SER A 42 -1.08 -11.85 6.33
N ILE A 43 -2.13 -11.02 6.41
CA ILE A 43 -3.50 -11.48 6.70
C ILE A 43 -4.06 -12.22 5.47
N GLN A 44 -3.87 -11.67 4.27
CA GLN A 44 -4.37 -12.25 3.02
C GLN A 44 -3.72 -13.61 2.69
N SER A 45 -2.44 -13.79 3.00
CA SER A 45 -1.70 -15.03 2.80
C SER A 45 -1.88 -16.06 3.93
N GLY A 46 -2.59 -15.70 5.00
CA GLY A 46 -2.80 -16.59 6.16
C GLY A 46 -1.58 -16.72 7.10
N GLU A 47 -0.54 -15.91 6.91
CA GLU A 47 0.66 -15.88 7.78
C GLU A 47 0.38 -15.20 9.12
N SER A 48 -0.60 -14.30 9.18
CA SER A 48 -1.06 -13.61 10.39
C SER A 48 -2.52 -13.93 10.66
N ALA A 49 -2.87 -14.01 11.95
CA ALA A 49 -4.25 -14.18 12.38
C ALA A 49 -5.13 -13.03 11.85
N ASP A 50 -6.25 -13.40 11.24
CA ASP A 50 -7.29 -12.49 10.79
C ASP A 50 -8.22 -12.14 11.95
N THR A 51 -7.83 -11.14 12.74
CA THR A 51 -8.58 -10.69 13.92
C THR A 51 -9.90 -9.99 13.59
N HIS A 52 -10.14 -9.66 12.32
CA HIS A 52 -11.29 -8.87 11.87
C HIS A 52 -12.21 -9.64 10.92
N GLY A 53 -11.89 -10.89 10.56
CA GLY A 53 -12.70 -11.73 9.68
C GLY A 53 -12.75 -11.22 8.24
N TRP A 54 -11.67 -10.62 7.73
CA TRP A 54 -11.56 -10.10 6.37
C TRP A 54 -11.36 -11.19 5.30
N THR A 55 -10.91 -12.38 5.68
CA THR A 55 -10.63 -13.49 4.78
C THR A 55 -11.71 -14.55 4.87
N LYS A 56 -12.14 -15.08 3.72
CA LYS A 56 -13.11 -16.17 3.63
C LYS A 56 -12.51 -17.31 2.82
N ARG A 57 -12.63 -18.54 3.32
CA ARG A 57 -12.24 -19.74 2.58
C ARG A 57 -13.31 -20.01 1.52
N ILE A 58 -12.89 -20.02 0.25
CA ILE A 58 -13.68 -20.46 -0.91
C ILE A 58 -13.39 -21.92 -1.24
#